data_AF-A0AAR5QH22-F1
#
_entry.id   AF-A0AAR5QH22-F1
#
_cell.length_a   1.000
_cell.length_b   1.000
_cell.length_c   1.000
_cell.angle_alpha   90.00
_cell.angle_beta   90.00
_cell.angle_gamma   90.00
#
_symmetry.space_group_name_H-M   'P 1'
#
loop_
_entity.id
_entity.type
_entity.pdbx_description
1 polymer ?
#
loop_
_entity_poly.entity_id
_entity_poly.type
_entity_poly.pdbx_seq_one_letter_code
_entity_poly.pdbx_strand_id
1 'polypeptide(L)'
;MSSANIIEPSGQGDTSLKFTAGLIMSVPFEAELTHLLDPSRIRLKIKYPDQRTQVVVPKPTHLKPLHYDTLNKEPPIGYNIRLLSSVLVSHQVWSEACNVEMNIALCVPEADIGKRKSSMDSNPTMLDLCAPVRVSIAPKPIKKTL
;
A
#
# COMPACT_ATOMS: atom_id res chain seq x y z
N MET A 1 -8.63 16.42 -7.18
CA MET A 1 -7.61 15.44 -7.58
C MET A 1 -7.57 14.38 -6.49
N SER A 2 -7.58 13.09 -6.85
CA SER A 2 -7.53 12.01 -5.86
C SER A 2 -6.16 11.97 -5.19
N SER A 3 -6.14 11.82 -3.87
CA SER A 3 -4.90 11.77 -3.09
C SER A 3 -5.01 10.75 -1.97
N ALA A 4 -3.87 10.23 -1.53
CA ALA A 4 -3.78 9.35 -0.37
C ALA A 4 -2.80 9.90 0.66
N ASN A 5 -3.04 9.59 1.92
CA ASN A 5 -2.12 9.86 3.03
C ASN A 5 -1.96 8.59 3.87
N ILE A 6 -0.75 8.04 3.92
CA ILE A 6 -0.44 6.84 4.71
C ILE A 6 -0.17 7.30 6.15
N ILE A 7 -0.99 6.86 7.08
CA ILE A 7 -0.88 7.19 8.51
C ILE A 7 0.03 6.16 9.20
N GLU A 8 -0.18 4.88 8.90
CA GLU A 8 0.62 3.77 9.41
C GLU A 8 0.95 2.83 8.24
N PRO A 9 2.20 2.38 8.08
CA PRO A 9 3.39 2.71 8.88
C PRO A 9 3.79 4.19 8.73
N SER A 10 4.38 4.80 9.76
CA SER A 10 4.80 6.20 9.73
C SER A 10 6.18 6.42 9.07
N GLY A 11 6.93 5.34 8.80
CA GLY A 11 8.23 5.36 8.12
C GLY A 11 9.38 6.08 8.85
N GLN A 12 9.11 6.73 9.97
CA GLN A 12 10.06 7.55 10.73
C GLN A 12 10.63 6.84 11.98
N GLY A 13 10.29 5.57 12.19
CA GLY A 13 10.81 4.81 13.31
C GLY A 13 12.17 4.19 13.00
N ASP A 14 13.20 4.49 13.80
CA ASP A 14 14.50 3.80 13.78
C ASP A 14 14.39 2.31 14.18
N THR A 15 13.22 1.88 14.66
CA THR A 15 12.97 0.51 15.08
C THR A 15 12.61 -0.37 13.89
N SER A 16 13.47 -1.32 13.58
CA SER A 16 13.20 -2.34 12.56
C SER A 16 12.24 -3.40 13.09
N LEU A 17 11.25 -3.78 12.28
CA LEU A 17 10.33 -4.86 12.60
C LEU A 17 11.05 -6.21 12.54
N LYS A 18 10.90 -7.03 13.58
CA LYS A 18 11.60 -8.32 13.70
C LYS A 18 10.85 -9.44 12.98
N PHE A 19 11.42 -9.94 11.90
CA PHE A 19 10.86 -10.96 11.02
C PHE A 19 11.52 -12.34 11.22
N THR A 20 10.74 -13.41 11.17
CA THR A 20 11.29 -14.78 11.16
C THR A 20 11.22 -15.32 9.75
N ALA A 21 12.36 -15.72 9.19
CA ALA A 21 12.43 -16.19 7.81
C ALA A 21 11.50 -17.37 7.54
N GLY A 22 10.85 -17.36 6.37
CA GLY A 22 9.90 -18.41 5.98
C GLY A 22 8.52 -18.31 6.64
N LEU A 23 8.29 -17.34 7.54
CA LEU A 23 6.98 -17.04 8.10
C LEU A 23 6.41 -15.76 7.49
N ILE A 24 5.12 -15.50 7.77
CA ILE A 24 4.44 -14.27 7.36
C ILE A 24 4.47 -13.30 8.54
N MET A 25 4.84 -12.05 8.28
CA MET A 25 4.69 -10.95 9.21
C MET A 25 3.61 -9.99 8.71
N SER A 26 2.73 -9.59 9.61
CA SER A 26 1.70 -8.59 9.35
C SER A 26 2.24 -7.21 9.73
N VAL A 27 2.24 -6.28 8.78
CA VAL A 27 2.52 -4.87 9.04
C VAL A 27 1.20 -4.11 8.99
N PRO A 28 0.78 -3.43 10.08
CA PRO A 28 -0.40 -2.59 10.07
C PRO A 28 -0.30 -1.55 8.95
N PHE A 29 -1.39 -1.37 8.22
CA PHE A 29 -1.44 -0.43 7.12
C PHE A 29 -2.73 0.38 7.19
N GLU A 30 -2.58 1.64 7.54
CA GLU A 30 -3.65 2.61 7.64
C GLU A 30 -3.38 3.78 6.70
N ALA A 31 -4.40 4.13 5.91
CA ALA A 31 -4.33 5.30 5.06
C ALA A 31 -5.70 5.97 4.87
N GLU A 32 -5.67 7.27 4.63
CA GLU A 32 -6.82 8.06 4.27
C GLU A 32 -6.75 8.40 2.79
N LEU A 33 -7.84 8.19 2.06
CA LEU A 33 -7.93 8.48 0.65
C LEU A 33 -9.09 9.45 0.42
N THR A 34 -8.83 10.49 -0.36
CA THR A 34 -9.78 11.57 -0.62
C THR A 34 -10.04 11.72 -2.12
N HIS A 35 -11.26 12.16 -2.45
CA HIS A 35 -11.71 12.42 -3.81
C HIS A 35 -11.56 11.21 -4.77
N LEU A 36 -11.85 9.99 -4.31
CA LEU A 36 -11.82 8.81 -5.16
C LEU A 36 -13.10 8.68 -5.98
N LEU A 37 -12.99 8.42 -7.29
CA LEU A 37 -14.16 8.15 -8.12
C LEU A 37 -14.70 6.72 -7.91
N ASP A 38 -13.78 5.76 -7.76
CA ASP A 38 -14.11 4.34 -7.63
C ASP A 38 -13.13 3.66 -6.64
N PRO A 39 -13.59 3.34 -5.42
CA PRO A 39 -12.79 2.66 -4.42
C PRO A 39 -12.31 1.26 -4.83
N SER A 40 -12.97 0.58 -5.79
CA SER A 40 -12.60 -0.77 -6.21
C SER A 40 -11.27 -0.83 -6.97
N ARG A 41 -10.82 0.32 -7.49
CA ARG A 41 -9.60 0.46 -8.28
C ARG A 41 -8.34 0.66 -7.45
N ILE A 42 -8.47 0.77 -6.13
CA ILE A 42 -7.31 0.93 -5.25
C ILE A 42 -6.45 -0.33 -5.28
N ARG A 43 -5.13 -0.13 -5.30
CA ARG A 43 -4.11 -1.17 -5.22
C ARG A 43 -3.07 -0.79 -4.18
N LEU A 44 -2.67 -1.76 -3.38
CA LEU A 44 -1.50 -1.66 -2.51
C LEU A 44 -0.29 -2.20 -3.27
N LYS A 45 0.76 -1.38 -3.37
CA LYS A 45 2.04 -1.77 -3.96
C LYS A 45 3.02 -1.99 -2.83
N ILE A 46 3.60 -3.19 -2.79
CA ILE A 46 4.66 -3.57 -1.86
C ILE A 46 5.89 -3.86 -2.69
N LYS A 47 6.92 -3.02 -2.54
CA LYS A 47 8.18 -3.21 -3.24
C LYS A 47 9.23 -3.70 -2.25
N TYR A 48 9.76 -4.87 -2.58
CA TYR A 48 10.76 -5.57 -1.79
C TYR A 48 12.18 -5.12 -2.16
N PRO A 49 13.18 -5.41 -1.31
CA PRO A 49 14.59 -5.08 -1.57
C PRO A 49 15.17 -5.73 -2.83
N ASP A 50 14.63 -6.88 -3.23
CA ASP A 50 14.99 -7.62 -4.44
C ASP A 50 14.38 -7.03 -5.73
N GLN A 51 13.83 -5.81 -5.63
CA GLN A 51 13.14 -5.08 -6.70
C GLN A 51 11.81 -5.72 -7.13
N ARG A 52 11.37 -6.82 -6.52
CA ARG A 52 10.05 -7.37 -6.81
C ARG A 52 8.98 -6.46 -6.23
N THR A 53 7.95 -6.20 -7.04
CA THR A 53 6.79 -5.43 -6.60
C THR A 53 5.56 -6.33 -6.61
N GLN A 54 4.96 -6.49 -5.44
CA GLN A 54 3.69 -7.17 -5.28
C GLN A 54 2.56 -6.15 -5.28
N VAL A 55 1.52 -6.42 -6.05
CA VAL A 55 0.33 -5.57 -6.12
C VAL A 55 -0.84 -6.35 -5.53
N VAL A 56 -1.49 -5.78 -4.52
CA VAL A 56 -2.58 -6.43 -3.79
C VAL A 56 -3.84 -5.57 -3.86
N VAL A 57 -4.99 -6.22 -4.03
CA VAL A 57 -6.30 -5.58 -3.94
C VAL A 57 -6.75 -5.55 -2.48
N PRO A 58 -7.03 -4.37 -1.89
CA PRO A 58 -7.62 -4.30 -0.56
C PRO A 58 -8.95 -5.04 -0.49
N LYS A 59 -9.23 -5.69 0.64
CA LYS A 59 -10.55 -6.28 0.87
C LYS A 59 -11.59 -5.15 1.03
N PRO A 60 -12.80 -5.28 0.48
CA PRO A 60 -13.85 -4.27 0.66
C PRO A 60 -14.17 -3.98 2.14
N THR A 61 -14.05 -4.98 3.01
CA THR A 61 -14.28 -4.84 4.46
C THR A 61 -13.30 -3.89 5.15
N HIS A 62 -12.11 -3.69 4.56
CA HIS A 62 -11.05 -2.80 5.06
C HIS A 62 -11.32 -1.34 4.68
N LEU A 63 -12.19 -1.08 3.70
CA LEU A 63 -12.54 0.27 3.26
C LEU A 63 -13.69 0.78 4.13
N LYS A 64 -13.42 1.80 4.95
CA LYS A 64 -14.42 2.46 5.79
C LYS A 64 -14.70 3.86 5.24
N PRO A 65 -15.95 4.32 5.19
CA PRO A 65 -16.24 5.71 4.87
C PRO A 65 -15.56 6.64 5.86
N LEU A 66 -14.89 7.68 5.36
CA LEU A 66 -14.27 8.69 6.20
C LEU A 66 -15.30 9.80 6.40
N HIS A 67 -15.78 9.97 7.63
CA HIS A 67 -16.78 10.99 7.96
C HIS A 67 -16.08 12.35 7.98
N TYR A 68 -16.14 13.08 6.87
CA TYR A 68 -15.70 14.48 6.85
C TYR A 68 -16.86 15.39 7.24
N ASP A 69 -16.49 16.32 8.11
CA ASP A 69 -17.29 17.33 8.78
C ASP A 69 -18.42 17.94 7.92
N THR A 70 -19.65 17.87 8.45
CA THR A 70 -20.87 18.56 7.97
C THR A 70 -20.75 20.09 7.93
N LEU A 71 -19.62 20.66 8.35
CA LEU A 71 -19.35 22.10 8.31
C LEU A 71 -18.96 22.64 6.93
N ASN A 72 -18.52 21.79 5.98
CA ASN A 72 -18.21 22.23 4.62
C ASN A 72 -19.45 22.11 3.72
N LYS A 73 -19.92 23.26 3.20
CA LYS A 73 -21.15 23.43 2.41
C LYS A 73 -21.12 22.83 0.99
N GLU A 74 -20.00 22.29 0.56
CA GLU A 74 -19.85 21.71 -0.79
C GLU A 74 -19.98 20.18 -0.70
N PRO A 75 -20.85 19.54 -1.51
CA PRO A 75 -20.91 18.08 -1.56
C PRO A 75 -19.55 17.55 -2.03
N PRO A 76 -18.89 16.63 -1.29
CA PRO A 76 -17.58 16.15 -1.69
C PRO A 76 -17.68 15.42 -3.03
N ILE A 77 -16.82 15.81 -3.97
CA ILE A 77 -16.67 15.11 -5.25
C ILE A 77 -15.96 13.78 -4.98
N GLY A 78 -16.70 12.68 -5.09
CA GLY A 78 -16.19 11.32 -4.92
C GLY A 78 -16.25 10.80 -3.47
N TYR A 79 -15.61 9.67 -3.25
CA TYR A 79 -15.59 8.94 -1.98
C TYR A 79 -14.35 9.31 -1.17
N ASN A 80 -14.58 9.71 0.08
CA ASN A 80 -13.54 9.82 1.10
C ASN A 80 -13.59 8.56 1.97
N ILE A 81 -12.46 7.86 2.07
CA ILE A 81 -12.39 6.56 2.74
C ILE A 81 -11.14 6.45 3.60
N ARG A 82 -11.26 5.67 4.67
CA ARG A 82 -10.15 5.17 5.47
C ARG A 82 -9.92 3.71 5.13
N LEU A 83 -8.71 3.37 4.71
CA LEU A 83 -8.26 2.01 4.50
C LEU A 83 -7.62 1.50 5.79
N LEU A 84 -8.25 0.48 6.39
CA LEU A 84 -7.76 -0.21 7.59
C LEU A 84 -7.38 -1.64 7.21
N SER A 85 -6.11 -1.86 6.89
CA SER A 85 -5.61 -3.13 6.39
C SER A 85 -4.36 -3.59 7.13
N SER A 86 -3.88 -4.77 6.76
CA SER A 86 -2.54 -5.20 7.12
C SER A 86 -1.85 -5.75 5.89
N VAL A 87 -0.63 -5.29 5.66
CA VAL A 87 0.24 -5.77 4.59
C VAL A 87 0.98 -7.00 5.08
N LEU A 88 0.81 -8.10 4.37
CA LEU A 88 1.47 -9.36 4.67
C LEU A 88 2.82 -9.38 3.94
N VAL A 89 3.90 -9.42 4.72
CA VAL A 89 5.27 -9.50 4.23
C VAL A 89 5.79 -10.90 4.50
N SER A 90 6.24 -11.58 3.44
CA SER A 90 6.85 -12.90 3.52
C SER A 90 8.07 -12.94 2.63
N HIS A 91 9.23 -13.23 3.21
CA HIS A 91 10.48 -13.38 2.48
C HIS A 91 11.34 -14.50 3.08
N GLN A 92 12.31 -14.96 2.30
CA GLN A 92 13.40 -15.81 2.79
C GLN A 92 14.34 -15.03 3.72
N VAL A 93 15.35 -15.68 4.28
CA VAL A 93 16.34 -15.03 5.17
C VAL A 93 16.98 -13.84 4.46
N TRP A 94 16.83 -12.64 5.02
CA TRP A 94 17.72 -11.50 4.75
C TRP A 94 18.89 -11.56 5.74
N SER A 95 20.08 -11.22 5.26
CA SER A 95 21.28 -11.16 6.11
C SER A 95 21.30 -9.94 7.03
N GLU A 96 20.57 -8.89 6.66
CA GLU A 96 20.53 -7.60 7.35
C GLU A 96 19.13 -6.99 7.36
N ALA A 97 18.98 -5.86 8.04
CA ALA A 97 17.73 -5.09 8.00
C ALA A 97 17.54 -4.48 6.61
N CYS A 98 16.38 -4.70 6.00
CA CYS A 98 16.08 -4.18 4.67
C CYS A 98 14.78 -3.39 4.67
N ASN A 99 14.70 -2.41 3.77
CA ASN A 99 13.52 -1.57 3.63
C ASN A 99 12.52 -2.18 2.64
N VAL A 100 11.28 -2.34 3.10
CA VAL A 100 10.13 -2.62 2.23
C VAL A 100 9.37 -1.32 1.99
N GLU A 101 9.18 -0.98 0.73
CA GLU A 101 8.44 0.21 0.31
C GLU A 101 6.95 -0.14 0.14
N MET A 102 6.07 0.58 0.84
CA MET A 102 4.62 0.42 0.75
C MET A 102 4.00 1.67 0.12
N ASN A 103 3.15 1.48 -0.88
CA ASN A 103 2.49 2.57 -1.58
C ASN A 103 1.04 2.22 -1.92
N ILE A 104 0.25 3.25 -2.21
CA ILE A 104 -1.12 3.15 -2.69
C ILE A 104 -1.17 3.70 -4.11
N ALA A 105 -1.80 2.94 -4.99
CA ALA A 105 -2.01 3.33 -6.38
C ALA A 105 -3.47 3.11 -6.80
N LEU A 106 -3.85 3.81 -7.85
CA LEU A 106 -5.10 3.62 -8.58
C LEU A 106 -4.81 2.80 -9.84
N CYS A 107 -5.56 1.71 -10.01
CA CYS A 107 -5.59 0.93 -11.25
C CYS A 107 -6.44 1.66 -12.28
N VAL A 108 -5.82 2.13 -13.36
CA VAL A 108 -6.50 2.81 -14.47
C VAL A 108 -6.74 1.80 -15.60
N PRO A 109 -8.01 1.45 -15.89
CA PRO A 109 -8.36 0.58 -17.01
C PRO A 109 -7.95 1.24 -18.35
N GLU A 110 -7.56 0.43 -19.32
CA GLU A 110 -7.21 0.92 -20.67
C GLU A 110 -8.35 1.72 -21.34
N ALA A 111 -9.61 1.37 -21.04
CA ALA A 111 -10.79 2.08 -21.55
C ALA A 111 -10.81 3.57 -21.17
N ASP A 112 -10.24 3.92 -20.02
CA ASP A 112 -10.18 5.31 -19.54
C ASP A 112 -8.95 6.06 -20.08
N ILE A 113 -7.95 5.32 -20.59
CA ILE A 113 -6.72 5.85 -21.16
C ILE A 113 -6.94 5.98 -22.67
N GLY A 114 -7.59 7.07 -23.09
CA GLY A 114 -8.02 7.25 -24.47
C GLY A 114 -6.95 6.90 -25.52
N LYS A 115 -7.14 5.78 -26.22
CA LYS A 115 -6.53 5.26 -27.48
C LYS A 115 -5.05 5.55 -27.81
N ARG A 116 -4.24 6.07 -26.89
CA ARG A 116 -2.83 6.43 -27.11
C ARG A 116 -1.94 5.58 -26.22
N LYS A 117 -1.84 4.30 -26.59
CA LYS A 117 -0.64 3.43 -26.57
C LYS A 117 -1.11 1.98 -26.61
N SER A 118 -1.11 1.39 -27.80
CA SER A 118 -1.03 -0.06 -27.95
C SER A 118 0.39 -0.51 -27.63
N SER A 119 0.77 -0.52 -26.35
CA SER A 119 1.89 -1.37 -25.93
C SER A 119 1.31 -2.75 -25.73
N MET A 120 1.89 -3.74 -26.40
CA MET A 120 1.48 -5.14 -26.43
C MET A 120 1.75 -5.87 -25.11
N ASP A 121 1.44 -5.24 -23.98
CA ASP A 121 1.51 -5.79 -22.64
C ASP A 121 0.23 -5.34 -21.92
N SER A 122 -0.71 -6.27 -21.74
CA SER A 122 -2.04 -6.10 -21.15
C SER A 122 -2.01 -5.78 -19.64
N ASN A 123 -1.04 -4.99 -19.19
CA ASN A 123 -0.87 -4.64 -17.79
C ASN A 123 -1.60 -3.32 -17.50
N PRO A 124 -2.51 -3.29 -16.52
CA PRO A 124 -3.21 -2.07 -16.18
C PRO A 124 -2.23 -0.98 -15.73
N THR A 125 -2.44 0.25 -16.19
CA THR A 125 -1.62 1.38 -15.77
C THR A 125 -1.92 1.70 -14.30
N MET A 126 -0.89 1.79 -13.48
CA MET A 126 -1.01 2.17 -12.07
C MET A 126 -0.57 3.61 -11.87
N LEU A 127 -1.44 4.41 -11.23
CA LEU A 127 -1.15 5.78 -10.84
C LEU A 127 -0.94 5.86 -9.32
N ASP A 128 0.26 6.23 -8.88
CA ASP A 128 0.56 6.35 -7.45
C ASP A 128 -0.15 7.57 -6.85
N LEU A 129 -0.83 7.37 -5.72
CA LEU A 129 -1.66 8.39 -5.05
C LEU A 129 -0.91 9.18 -3.97
N CYS A 130 0.26 8.69 -3.56
CA CYS A 130 1.13 9.31 -2.56
C CYS A 130 2.58 8.85 -2.73
N ALA A 131 3.48 9.43 -1.94
CA ALA A 131 4.85 8.95 -1.82
C ALA A 131 4.88 7.59 -1.08
N PRO A 132 5.80 6.67 -1.45
CA PRO A 132 5.94 5.40 -0.76
C PRO A 132 6.49 5.60 0.66
N VAL A 133 5.99 4.81 1.60
CA VAL A 133 6.54 4.72 2.96
C VAL A 133 7.51 3.54 3.04
N ARG A 134 8.65 3.74 3.70
CA ARG A 134 9.65 2.70 3.93
C ARG A 134 9.49 2.10 5.32
N VAL A 135 9.50 0.77 5.39
CA VAL A 135 9.50 0.02 6.65
C VAL A 135 10.76 -0.81 6.72
N SER A 136 11.58 -0.57 7.74
CA SER A 136 12.75 -1.40 8.00
C SER A 136 12.33 -2.72 8.66
N ILE A 137 12.78 -3.83 8.09
CA ILE A 137 12.46 -5.18 8.54
C ILE A 137 13.77 -5.95 8.71
N ALA A 138 13.98 -6.47 9.91
CA ALA A 138 15.21 -7.16 10.30
C ALA A 138 14.95 -8.65 10.62
N PRO A 139 15.86 -9.56 10.24
CA PRO A 139 15.77 -10.97 10.60
C PRO A 139 15.89 -11.16 12.13
N LYS A 140 15.08 -12.07 12.70
CA LYS A 140 15.25 -12.54 14.08
C LYS A 140 16.44 -13.49 14.15
N PRO A 141 17.38 -13.29 15.08
CA PRO A 141 18.45 -14.25 15.29
C PRO A 141 17.87 -15.58 15.78
N ILE A 142 18.19 -16.66 15.08
CA ILE A 142 17.84 -18.03 15.50
C ILE A 142 18.82 -18.40 16.63
N LYS A 143 18.33 -18.50 17.87
CA LYS A 143 19.11 -19.10 18.95
C LYS A 143 19.24 -20.60 18.65
N LYS A 144 20.41 -21.03 18.20
CA LYS A 144 20.77 -22.46 18.17
C LYS A 144 21.03 -22.89 19.61
N THR A 145 20.11 -23.61 20.24
CA THR A 145 20.41 -24.40 21.44
C THR A 145 21.27 -25.57 20.99
N LEU A 146 22.56 -25.53 21.37
CA LEU A 146 23.48 -26.65 21.33
C LEU A 146 23.09 -27.68 22.39
#